data_AF-A0A8T0UXN9-F1
#
_entry.id   AF-A0A8T0UXN9-F1
#
_cell.length_a   1.000
_cell.length_b   1.000
_cell.length_c   1.000
_cell.angle_alpha   90.00
_cell.angle_beta   90.00
_cell.angle_gamma   90.00
#
_symmetry.space_group_name_H-M   'P 1'
#
loop_
_entity.id
_entity.type
_entity.pdbx_description
1 polymer ?
#
loop_
_entity_poly.entity_id
_entity_poly.type
_entity_poly.pdbx_seq_one_letter_code
_entity_poly.pdbx_strand_id
1 'polypeptide(L)' 'MDILDTMPVRFHFGGDFVNHRNKKKYVGGREAMSYIDRDKLSLLEIVGHLRDHLNVSEGVLLHWL' A
#
# COMPACT_ATOMS: atom_id res chain seq x y z
N MET A 1 17.94 -14.39 1.96
CA MET A 1 17.22 -13.27 2.59
C MET A 1 16.22 -13.90 3.54
N ASP A 2 16.42 -13.68 4.85
CA ASP A 2 15.56 -14.24 5.88
C ASP A 2 14.16 -13.62 5.79
N ILE A 3 13.12 -14.43 5.96
CA ILE A 3 11.72 -13.97 5.94
C ILE A 3 11.47 -12.94 7.06
N LEU A 4 12.30 -12.95 8.10
CA LEU A 4 12.29 -11.99 9.21
C LEU A 4 12.84 -10.61 8.83
N ASP A 5 13.66 -10.51 7.78
CA ASP A 5 14.30 -9.26 7.36
C ASP A 5 13.39 -8.40 6.49
N THR A 6 12.42 -9.03 5.82
CA THR A 6 11.44 -8.34 4.99
C THR A 6 10.11 -8.12 5.72
N MET A 7 9.47 -6.98 5.46
CA MET A 7 8.11 -6.68 5.88
C MET A 7 7.16 -6.79 4.67
N PRO A 8 6.16 -7.67 4.71
CA PRO A 8 5.13 -7.72 3.67
C PRO A 8 4.22 -6.51 3.77
N VAL A 9 4.11 -5.74 2.69
CA VAL A 9 3.25 -4.56 2.56
C VAL A 9 2.22 -4.83 1.47
N ARG A 10 0.94 -4.75 1.84
CA ARG A 10 -0.17 -4.85 0.91
C ARG A 10 -0.68 -3.45 0.54
N PHE A 11 -0.57 -3.11 -0.73
CA PHE A 11 -1.09 -1.89 -1.31
C PHE A 11 -2.50 -2.11 -1.84
N HIS A 12 -3.38 -1.15 -1.58
CA HIS A 12 -4.75 -1.11 -2.11
C HIS A 12 -4.90 0.15 -2.96
N PHE A 13 -5.25 0.02 -4.24
CA PHE A 13 -5.35 1.16 -5.17
C PHE A 13 -6.46 1.01 -6.22
N GLY A 14 -6.98 2.16 -6.69
CA GLY A 14 -8.00 2.21 -7.75
C GLY A 14 -9.43 1.85 -7.32
N GLY A 15 -9.70 1.75 -6.02
CA GLY A 15 -11.02 1.53 -5.42
C GLY A 15 -11.42 2.61 -4.42
N ASP A 16 -12.58 2.42 -3.81
CA ASP A 16 -13.25 3.40 -2.97
C ASP A 16 -13.39 2.94 -1.52
N PHE A 17 -13.35 3.91 -0.60
CA PHE A 17 -13.69 3.67 0.79
C PHE A 17 -15.18 3.88 1.03
N VAL A 18 -15.91 2.79 1.30
CA VAL A 18 -17.33 2.83 1.64
C VAL A 18 -17.50 2.71 3.15
N ASN A 19 -18.20 3.67 3.76
CA ASN A 19 -18.60 3.61 5.16
C ASN A 19 -19.94 2.87 5.27
N HIS A 20 -19.93 1.68 5.85
CA HIS A 20 -21.15 0.92 6.15
C HIS A 20 -21.27 0.69 7.66
N ARG A 21 -22.28 1.29 8.30
CA ARG A 21 -22.60 1.12 9.74
C ARG A 21 -21.34 1.15 10.64
N ASN A 22 -20.59 2.25 10.63
CA ASN A 22 -19.34 2.47 11.36
C ASN A 22 -18.12 1.62 10.94
N LYS A 23 -18.18 0.87 9.83
CA LYS A 23 -17.01 0.19 9.27
C LYS A 23 -16.63 0.81 7.94
N LYS A 24 -15.41 1.34 7.84
CA LYS A 24 -14.81 1.83 6.59
C LYS A 24 -14.23 0.62 5.87
N LYS A 25 -14.77 0.26 4.71
CA LYS A 25 -14.29 -0.85 3.87
C LYS A 25 -13.75 -0.32 2.57
N TYR A 26 -12.64 -0.89 2.10
CA TYR A 26 -12.14 -0.64 0.76
C TYR A 26 -12.81 -1.61 -0.23
N VAL A 27 -13.38 -1.10 -1.32
CA VAL A 27 -14.11 -1.90 -2.32
C VAL A 27 -13.75 -1.48 -3.75
N GLY A 28 -13.80 -2.44 -4.69
CA GLY A 28 -13.66 -2.16 -6.13
C GLY A 28 -12.24 -1.88 -6.63
N GLY A 29 -11.23 -1.89 -5.76
CA GLY A 29 -9.84 -1.65 -6.13
C GLY A 29 -9.04 -2.93 -6.42
N ARG A 30 -7.76 -2.74 -6.75
CA ARG A 30 -6.76 -3.79 -6.88
C ARG A 30 -5.87 -3.83 -5.65
N GLU A 31 -5.28 -5.00 -5.43
CA GLU A 31 -4.30 -5.23 -4.38
C GLU A 31 -2.95 -5.63 -5.01
N ALA A 32 -1.85 -5.15 -4.45
CA ALA A 32 -0.51 -5.63 -4.77
C ALA A 32 0.26 -5.91 -3.48
N MET A 33 1.07 -6.96 -3.49
CA MET A 33 1.96 -7.29 -2.38
C MET A 33 3.39 -6.91 -2.74
N SER A 34 4.09 -6.25 -1.82
CA SER A 34 5.53 -6.00 -1.89
C SER A 34 6.21 -6.47 -0.62
N TYR A 35 7.46 -6.87 -0.72
CA TYR A 35 8.28 -7.30 0.41
C TYR A 35 9.41 -6.29 0.54
N ILE A 36 9.33 -5.43 1.55
CA ILE A 36 10.27 -4.33 1.75
C ILE A 36 11.25 -4.74 2.84
N ASP A 37 12.55 -4.59 2.61
CA ASP A 37 13.54 -4.79 3.67
C ASP A 37 13.28 -3.85 4.84
N ARG A 38 13.30 -4.40 6.06
CA ARG A 38 13.02 -3.62 7.28
C ARG A 38 14.02 -2.50 7.49
N ASP A 39 15.28 -2.68 7.11
CA ASP A 39 16.30 -1.63 7.21
C ASP A 39 16.05 -0.47 6.24
N LYS A 40 15.41 -0.75 5.10
CA LYS A 40 15.07 0.23 4.06
C LYS A 40 13.68 0.85 4.24
N LEU A 41 12.96 0.48 5.29
CA LEU A 41 11.59 0.93 5.49
C LEU A 41 11.52 2.46 5.65
N SER A 42 11.18 3.12 4.55
CA SER A 42 11.04 4.57 4.46
C SER A 42 9.83 4.91 3.60
N LEU A 43 9.28 6.11 3.79
CA LEU A 43 8.15 6.57 2.98
C LEU A 43 8.50 6.59 1.48
N LEU A 44 9.76 6.94 1.15
CA LEU A 44 10.27 6.94 -0.22
C LEU A 44 10.28 5.53 -0.84
N GLU A 45 10.75 4.53 -0.11
CA GLU A 45 10.73 3.12 -0.57
C GLU A 45 9.29 2.61 -0.74
N ILE A 46 8.40 2.92 0.20
CA ILE A 46 6.97 2.53 0.12
C ILE A 46 6.33 3.18 -1.13
N VAL A 47 6.58 4.47 -1.37
CA VAL A 47 6.07 5.19 -2.55
C VAL A 47 6.72 4.67 -3.83
N GLY A 48 8.01 4.32 -3.80
CA GLY A 48 8.73 3.69 -4.91
C GLY A 48 8.08 2.38 -5.32
N HIS A 49 7.87 1.47 -4.37
CA HIS A 49 7.15 0.22 -4.61
C HIS A 49 5.72 0.45 -5.07
N LEU A 50 5.00 1.45 -4.54
CA LEU A 50 3.66 1.77 -5.03
C LEU A 50 3.66 2.24 -6.48
N ARG A 51 4.68 2.99 -6.90
CA ARG A 51 4.86 3.48 -8.29
C ARG A 51 5.06 2.35 -9.29
N ASP A 52 5.61 1.22 -8.86
CA ASP A 52 5.72 0.04 -9.72
C ASP A 52 4.34 -0.55 -10.06
N HIS A 53 3.33 -0.34 -9.21
CA HIS A 53 1.98 -0.90 -9.36
C HIS A 53 0.95 0.10 -9.89
N LEU A 54 1.18 1.40 -9.72
CA LEU A 54 0.27 2.47 -10.09
C LEU A 54 1.04 3.66 -10.66
N ASN A 55 0.50 4.31 -11.69
CA ASN A 55 1.02 5.61 -12.13
C ASN A 55 0.61 6.69 -11.10
N VAL A 56 1.37 6.79 -10.00
CA VAL A 56 1.14 7.75 -8.90
C VAL A 56 1.41 9.16 -9.43
N SER A 57 0.36 9.89 -9.79
CA SER A 57 0.43 11.35 -9.99
C SER A 57 0.65 12.04 -8.64
N GLU A 58 1.29 13.22 -8.63
CA GLU A 58 1.43 13.99 -7.39
C GLU A 58 0.08 14.22 -6.71
N GLY A 59 0.00 13.95 -5.40
CA GLY A 59 -1.22 14.14 -4.59
C GLY A 59 -1.92 12.87 -4.07
N VAL A 60 -1.35 11.67 -4.23
CA VAL A 60 -1.94 10.44 -3.66
C VAL A 60 -1.82 10.44 -2.14
N LEU A 61 -2.96 10.25 -1.46
CA LEU A 61 -3.02 10.06 -0.01
C LEU A 61 -2.84 8.58 0.33
N LEU A 62 -1.81 8.29 1.12
CA LEU A 62 -1.59 6.97 1.70
C LEU A 62 -2.38 6.86 3.01
N HIS A 63 -3.21 5.82 3.10
CA HIS A 63 -3.95 5.49 4.32
C HIS A 63 -3.50 4.13 4.84
N TRP A 64 -3.11 4.10 6.11
CA TRP A 64 -2.94 2.84 6.84
C TRP A 64 -4.32 2.28 7.18
N LEU A 65 -4.57 1.03 6.76
CA LEU A 65 -5.79 0.28 7.04
C LEU A 65 -5.68 -0.46 8.38
#